data_AF-A0A822HF41-F1
#
_entry.id   AF-A0A822HF41-F1
#
_cell.length_a   1.000
_cell.length_b   1.000
_cell.length_c   1.000
_cell.angle_alpha   90.00
_cell.angle_beta   90.00
_cell.angle_gamma   90.00
#
_symmetry.space_group_name_H-M   'P 1'
#
loop_
_entity.id
_entity.type
_entity.pdbx_description
1 polymer ?
#
loop_
_entity_poly.entity_id
_entity_poly.type
_entity_poly.pdbx_seq_one_letter_code
_entity_poly.pdbx_strand_id
1 'polypeptide(L)'
;SLGRLNYMRIWHDNSGLGSEASWFLKYIIVRDLQTMEKNHFICQEWFAVEKDDGVIDRVIPVAGEAQKVEFAYLLSKTTYYSMSDGHLWFSVISRPPSTRFTRVQRCTCCFVLLLMS
;
A
#
# COMPACT_ATOMS: atom_id res chain seq x y z
N SER A 1 -1.62 24.74 -9.54
CA SER A 1 -2.12 23.91 -8.42
C SER A 1 -3.43 23.27 -8.86
N LEU A 2 -3.68 22.00 -8.48
CA LEU A 2 -4.94 21.29 -8.77
C LEU A 2 -6.07 21.64 -7.78
N GLY A 3 -5.76 22.41 -6.72
CA GLY A 3 -6.72 22.74 -5.67
C GLY A 3 -7.09 21.52 -4.81
N ARG A 4 -8.26 21.60 -4.16
CA ARG A 4 -8.80 20.49 -3.38
C ARG A 4 -9.23 19.35 -4.30
N LEU A 5 -8.66 18.16 -4.08
CA LEU A 5 -9.03 16.96 -4.83
C LEU A 5 -10.44 16.49 -4.44
N ASN A 6 -11.22 16.08 -5.42
CA ASN A 6 -12.58 15.55 -5.22
C ASN A 6 -12.68 14.07 -5.62
N TYR A 7 -12.09 13.71 -6.75
CA TYR A 7 -12.05 12.36 -7.28
C TYR A 7 -10.80 12.15 -8.14
N MET A 8 -10.53 10.89 -8.47
CA MET A 8 -9.49 10.47 -9.39
C MET A 8 -10.04 9.38 -10.30
N ARG A 9 -9.73 9.45 -11.60
CA ARG A 9 -9.99 8.35 -12.53
C ARG A 9 -8.72 7.53 -12.71
N ILE A 10 -8.81 6.22 -12.60
CA ILE A 10 -7.72 5.28 -12.84
C ILE A 10 -8.19 4.17 -13.77
N TRP A 11 -7.32 3.78 -14.70
CA TRP A 11 -7.56 2.70 -15.64
C TRP A 11 -6.24 2.07 -16.09
N HIS A 12 -6.31 0.89 -16.68
CA HIS A 12 -5.18 0.25 -17.38
C HIS A 12 -5.64 -0.30 -18.74
N ASP A 13 -4.70 -0.56 -19.64
CA ASP A 13 -4.94 -1.02 -21.01
C ASP A 13 -5.19 -2.54 -21.12
N ASN A 14 -5.27 -3.24 -19.99
CA ASN A 14 -5.38 -4.70 -19.90
C ASN A 14 -4.26 -5.45 -20.65
N SER A 15 -3.08 -4.84 -20.79
CA SER A 15 -1.90 -5.53 -21.32
C SER A 15 -1.39 -6.60 -20.34
N GLY A 16 -0.81 -7.67 -20.89
CA GLY A 16 -0.39 -8.85 -20.13
C GLY A 16 -1.17 -10.11 -20.53
N LEU A 17 -0.71 -11.28 -20.08
CA LEU A 17 -1.38 -12.57 -20.34
C LEU A 17 -2.08 -13.07 -19.08
N GLY A 18 -3.36 -13.43 -19.22
CA GLY A 18 -4.17 -14.00 -18.14
C GLY A 18 -4.16 -13.13 -16.89
N SER A 19 -3.77 -13.71 -15.75
CA SER A 19 -3.78 -13.03 -14.45
C SER A 19 -2.78 -11.88 -14.33
N GLU A 20 -1.82 -11.72 -15.24
CA GLU A 20 -0.86 -10.62 -15.18
C GLU A 20 -1.45 -9.27 -15.62
N ALA A 21 -2.55 -9.28 -16.37
CA ALA A 21 -3.30 -8.07 -16.72
C ALA A 21 -4.22 -7.58 -15.58
N SER A 22 -4.32 -8.35 -14.49
CA SER A 22 -5.40 -8.31 -13.50
C SER A 22 -4.95 -7.59 -12.22
N TRP A 23 -5.51 -6.42 -11.91
CA TRP A 23 -5.03 -5.59 -10.78
C TRP A 23 -6.04 -5.55 -9.63
N PHE A 24 -5.63 -5.91 -8.41
CA PHE A 24 -6.44 -5.61 -7.23
C PHE A 24 -6.00 -4.28 -6.62
N LEU A 25 -6.82 -3.24 -6.79
CA LEU A 25 -6.51 -1.92 -6.28
C LEU A 25 -7.07 -1.74 -4.87
N LYS A 26 -6.20 -1.81 -3.86
CA LYS A 26 -6.61 -1.56 -2.47
C LYS A 26 -6.93 -0.09 -2.22
N TYR A 27 -5.96 0.79 -2.45
CA TYR A 27 -6.07 2.23 -2.21
C TYR A 27 -4.96 3.00 -2.92
N ILE A 28 -5.13 4.30 -3.04
CA ILE A 28 -4.13 5.25 -3.54
C ILE A 28 -4.02 6.41 -2.53
N ILE A 29 -2.79 6.90 -2.33
CA ILE A 29 -2.52 8.08 -1.49
C ILE A 29 -1.82 9.12 -2.35
N VAL A 30 -2.46 10.28 -2.51
CA VAL A 30 -1.86 11.44 -3.17
C VAL A 30 -1.38 12.40 -2.09
N ARG A 31 -0.08 12.73 -2.11
CA ARG A 31 0.50 13.72 -1.19
C ARG A 31 0.80 15.00 -1.95
N ASP A 32 0.24 16.10 -1.49
CA ASP A 32 0.65 17.43 -1.93
C ASP A 32 2.03 17.73 -1.32
N LEU A 33 3.04 18.03 -2.14
CA LEU A 33 4.41 18.27 -1.67
C LEU A 33 4.61 19.69 -1.12
N GLN A 34 3.69 20.62 -1.41
CA GLN A 34 3.73 22.00 -0.92
C GLN A 34 3.06 22.09 0.45
N THR A 35 1.89 21.48 0.62
CA THR A 35 1.14 21.52 1.90
C THR A 35 1.41 20.31 2.79
N MET A 36 2.03 19.26 2.26
CA MET A 36 2.22 17.96 2.90
C MET A 36 0.92 17.21 3.24
N GLU A 37 -0.22 17.70 2.75
CA GLU A 37 -1.54 17.07 2.93
C GLU A 37 -1.63 15.75 2.15
N LYS A 38 -2.33 14.76 2.73
CA LYS A 38 -2.57 13.46 2.10
C LYS A 38 -4.05 13.29 1.80
N ASN A 39 -4.35 13.05 0.53
CA ASN A 39 -5.67 12.63 0.08
C ASN A 39 -5.66 11.12 -0.15
N HIS A 40 -6.66 10.44 0.40
CA HIS A 40 -6.81 8.99 0.32
C HIS A 40 -7.93 8.65 -0.66
N PHE A 41 -7.72 7.65 -1.50
CA PHE A 41 -8.71 7.11 -2.42
C PHE A 41 -8.80 5.60 -2.14
N ILE A 42 -9.92 5.15 -1.59
CA ILE A 42 -10.13 3.76 -1.19
C ILE A 42 -10.99 3.09 -2.26
N CYS A 43 -10.54 1.94 -2.79
CA CYS A 43 -11.25 1.20 -3.84
C CYS A 43 -11.59 -0.22 -3.37
N GLN A 44 -10.58 -1.03 -3.04
CA GLN A 44 -10.72 -2.44 -2.64
C GLN A 44 -11.46 -3.31 -3.68
N GLU A 45 -11.19 -3.07 -4.96
CA GLU A 45 -11.87 -3.75 -6.08
C GLU A 45 -10.86 -4.28 -7.11
N TRP A 46 -11.26 -5.30 -7.86
CA TRP A 46 -10.51 -5.76 -9.04
C TRP A 46 -10.71 -4.82 -10.23
N PHE A 47 -9.61 -4.55 -10.92
CA PHE A 47 -9.50 -3.93 -12.22
C PHE A 47 -9.03 -5.02 -13.17
N ALA A 48 -9.99 -5.75 -13.71
CA ALA A 48 -9.74 -6.93 -14.53
C ALA A 48 -10.99 -7.24 -15.35
N VAL A 49 -10.83 -7.60 -16.62
CA VAL A 49 -11.96 -7.97 -17.49
C VAL A 49 -12.55 -9.34 -17.13
N GLU A 50 -11.77 -10.18 -16.46
CA GLU A 50 -12.11 -11.56 -16.11
C GLU A 50 -12.47 -11.77 -14.62
N LYS A 51 -12.47 -10.71 -13.79
CA LYS A 51 -12.82 -10.79 -12.36
C LYS A 51 -13.84 -9.74 -11.96
N ASP A 52 -14.52 -9.98 -10.84
CA ASP A 52 -15.57 -9.13 -10.26
C ASP A 52 -16.61 -8.67 -11.31
N ASP A 53 -16.68 -7.37 -11.57
CA ASP A 53 -17.62 -6.74 -12.50
C ASP A 53 -17.05 -6.56 -13.92
N GLY A 54 -15.82 -7.02 -14.17
CA GLY A 54 -15.17 -6.91 -15.47
C GLY A 54 -14.67 -5.51 -15.81
N VAL A 55 -14.66 -4.57 -14.86
CA VAL A 55 -14.35 -3.15 -15.12
C VAL A 55 -12.89 -2.83 -14.85
N ILE A 56 -12.23 -2.17 -15.81
CA ILE A 56 -10.81 -1.76 -15.74
C ILE A 56 -10.62 -0.25 -15.66
N ASP A 57 -11.70 0.53 -15.51
CA ASP A 57 -11.70 1.99 -15.45
C ASP A 57 -12.69 2.47 -14.38
N ARG A 58 -12.20 3.18 -13.37
CA ARG A 58 -13.04 3.67 -12.28
C ARG A 58 -12.73 5.10 -11.90
N VAL A 59 -13.76 5.81 -11.48
CA VAL A 59 -13.68 7.11 -10.81
C VAL A 59 -13.86 6.89 -9.30
N ILE A 60 -12.84 7.23 -8.53
CA ILE A 60 -12.79 7.01 -7.08
C ILE A 60 -12.83 8.39 -6.40
N PRO A 61 -13.80 8.66 -5.51
CA PRO A 61 -13.84 9.91 -4.74
C PRO A 61 -12.75 9.94 -3.66
N VAL A 62 -12.39 11.14 -3.20
CA VAL A 62 -11.56 11.28 -2.00
C VAL A 62 -12.31 10.71 -0.80
N ALA A 63 -11.61 9.88 -0.03
CA ALA A 63 -12.16 9.24 1.15
C ALA A 63 -12.54 10.27 2.21
N GLY A 64 -13.76 10.13 2.75
CA GLY A 64 -14.22 10.88 3.92
C GLY A 64 -13.54 10.42 5.21
N GLU A 65 -13.71 11.20 6.28
CA GLU A 65 -13.08 10.89 7.58
C GLU A 65 -13.48 9.53 8.15
N ALA A 66 -14.76 9.15 8.05
CA ALA A 66 -15.22 7.83 8.50
C ALA A 66 -14.51 6.69 7.75
N GLN A 67 -14.37 6.82 6.43
CA GLN A 67 -13.69 5.83 5.59
C GLN A 67 -12.19 5.77 5.89
N LYS A 68 -11.55 6.91 6.20
CA LYS A 68 -10.14 6.95 6.63
C LYS A 68 -9.94 6.20 7.95
N VAL A 69 -10.84 6.37 8.92
CA VAL A 69 -10.78 5.69 10.21
C VAL A 69 -10.96 4.18 10.04
N GLU A 70 -11.97 3.76 9.29
CA GLU A 70 -12.21 2.35 8.98
C GLU A 70 -11.01 1.73 8.25
N PHE A 71 -10.49 2.43 7.24
CA PHE A 71 -9.29 2.00 6.51
C PHE A 71 -8.06 1.89 7.42
N ALA A 72 -7.82 2.85 8.31
CA ALA A 72 -6.73 2.81 9.28
C ALA A 72 -6.89 1.62 10.25
N TYR A 73 -8.11 1.31 10.65
CA TYR A 73 -8.43 0.13 11.44
C TYR A 73 -8.12 -1.16 10.66
N LEU A 74 -8.58 -1.27 9.41
CA LEU A 74 -8.31 -2.44 8.57
C LEU A 74 -6.82 -2.60 8.25
N LEU A 75 -6.10 -1.51 8.01
CA LEU A 75 -4.66 -1.53 7.75
C LEU A 75 -3.87 -1.94 8.99
N SER A 76 -4.21 -1.40 10.16
CA SER A 76 -3.57 -1.76 11.42
C SER A 76 -3.86 -3.22 11.77
N LYS A 77 -5.10 -3.68 11.58
CA LYS A 77 -5.51 -5.08 11.74
C LYS A 77 -4.74 -6.01 10.79
N THR A 78 -4.71 -5.70 9.49
CA THR A 78 -3.99 -6.51 8.50
C THR A 78 -2.49 -6.54 8.81
N THR A 79 -1.89 -5.40 9.15
CA THR A 79 -0.48 -5.32 9.55
C THR A 79 -0.21 -6.12 10.83
N TYR A 80 -1.11 -6.03 11.81
CA TYR A 80 -1.01 -6.78 13.06
C TYR A 80 -1.07 -8.29 12.81
N TYR A 81 -2.06 -8.77 12.04
CA TYR A 81 -2.16 -10.19 11.69
C TYR A 81 -0.97 -10.65 10.85
N SER A 82 -0.58 -9.90 9.83
CA SER A 82 0.61 -10.21 9.02
C SER A 82 1.92 -10.20 9.82
N MET A 83 1.98 -9.42 10.92
CA MET A 83 3.12 -9.40 11.85
C MET A 83 3.04 -10.53 12.89
N SER A 84 1.85 -10.91 13.34
CA SER A 84 1.67 -11.95 14.34
C SER A 84 1.86 -13.36 13.79
N ASP A 85 1.61 -13.57 12.50
CA ASP A 85 1.55 -14.89 11.88
C ASP A 85 2.87 -15.36 11.22
N GLY A 86 3.97 -14.61 11.34
CA GLY A 86 5.19 -14.93 10.58
C GLY A 86 6.50 -14.30 11.08
N HIS A 87 7.11 -14.94 12.08
CA HIS A 87 8.53 -14.97 12.42
C HIS A 87 9.24 -13.65 12.84
N LEU A 88 9.82 -13.72 14.05
CA LEU A 88 10.70 -12.77 14.80
C LEU A 88 11.66 -11.88 13.99
N TRP A 89 11.99 -12.28 12.77
CA TRP A 89 12.99 -11.68 11.89
C TRP A 89 12.53 -10.36 11.27
N PHE A 90 11.22 -10.11 11.17
CA PHE A 90 10.73 -8.87 10.56
C PHE A 90 10.71 -7.66 11.49
N SER A 91 10.81 -7.86 12.81
CA SER A 91 10.97 -6.76 13.79
C SER A 91 12.25 -5.93 13.53
N VAL A 92 13.26 -6.55 12.90
CA VAL A 92 14.53 -5.93 12.50
C VAL A 92 14.42 -5.22 11.13
N ILE A 93 13.40 -5.52 10.33
CA ILE A 93 13.19 -4.99 8.96
C ILE A 93 12.14 -3.88 8.93
N SER A 94 11.21 -3.85 9.89
CA SER A 94 10.21 -2.79 10.06
C SER A 94 10.85 -1.52 10.62
N ARG A 95 11.57 -0.78 9.78
CA ARG A 95 12.04 0.58 10.08
C ARG A 95 11.04 1.62 9.54
N PRO A 96 10.75 2.72 10.27
CA PRO A 96 9.91 3.81 9.77
C PRO A 96 10.51 4.46 8.51
N PRO A 97 9.67 5.04 7.62
CA PRO A 97 10.04 5.46 6.27
C PRO A 97 10.80 6.80 6.22
N SER A 98 11.73 7.05 7.15
CA SER A 98 12.49 8.32 7.24
C SER A 98 14.00 8.18 7.35
N THR A 99 14.61 7.00 7.21
CA THR A 99 16.04 6.83 7.54
C THR A 99 16.83 5.86 6.65
N ARG A 100 18.12 6.19 6.45
CA ARG A 100 19.02 5.78 5.35
C ARG A 100 19.90 4.55 5.66
N PHE A 101 19.33 3.40 6.06
CA PHE A 101 20.12 2.16 6.30
C PHE A 101 20.19 1.30 5.03
N THR A 102 21.39 1.04 4.50
CA THR A 102 21.57 0.23 3.29
C THR A 102 21.53 -1.26 3.62
N ARG A 103 21.20 -2.08 2.61
CA ARG A 103 20.97 -3.53 2.76
C ARG A 103 22.17 -4.27 3.38
N VAL A 104 23.40 -3.78 3.17
CA VAL A 104 24.65 -4.36 3.71
C VAL A 104 24.75 -4.26 5.23
N GLN A 105 24.30 -3.14 5.81
CA GLN A 105 24.38 -2.91 7.26
C GLN A 105 23.46 -3.87 8.04
N ARG A 106 22.44 -4.43 7.39
CA ARG A 106 21.50 -5.38 7.97
C ARG A 106 22.05 -6.80 7.98
N CYS A 107 22.82 -7.17 6.95
CA CYS A 107 23.55 -8.45 6.93
C CYS A 107 24.62 -8.53 8.03
N THR A 108 25.29 -7.41 8.34
CA THR A 108 26.29 -7.35 9.42
C THR A 108 25.68 -7.63 10.80
N CYS A 109 24.50 -7.09 11.09
CA CYS A 109 23.80 -7.38 12.35
C CYS A 109 23.41 -8.85 12.48
N CYS A 110 22.92 -9.48 11.40
CA CYS A 110 22.61 -10.91 11.39
C CYS A 110 23.85 -11.79 11.58
N PHE A 111 24.99 -11.39 11.00
CA PHE A 111 26.26 -12.09 11.17
C PHE A 111 26.81 -11.99 12.60
N VAL A 112 26.67 -10.83 13.25
CA VAL A 112 27.06 -10.64 14.66
C VAL A 112 26.17 -11.45 15.62
N LEU A 113 24.86 -11.52 15.36
CA LEU A 113 23.94 -12.32 16.17
C LEU A 113 24.15 -13.84 16.01
N LEU A 114 24.55 -14.30 14.82
CA LEU A 114 24.95 -15.69 14.56
C LEU A 114 26.31 -16.07 15.17
N LEU A 115 27.19 -15.10 15.40
CA LEU A 115 28.50 -15.34 16.03
C LEU A 115 28.44 -15.33 17.56
N MET A 116 27.35 -14.83 18.15
CA MET A 116 27.11 -14.76 19.60
C MET A 116 26.16 -15.87 20.09
N SER A 117 25.85 -16.85 19.24
CA SER A 117 25.11 -18.08 19.55
C SER A 117 26.03 -19.29 19.57
#